data_AF-A0A9W6BHJ7-F1
#
_entry.id   AF-A0A9W6BHJ7-F1
#
_cell.length_a   1.000
_cell.length_b   1.000
_cell.length_c   1.000
_cell.angle_alpha   90.00
_cell.angle_beta   90.00
_cell.angle_gamma   90.00
#
_symmetry.space_group_name_H-M   'P 1'
#
loop_
_entity.id
_entity.type
_entity.pdbx_description
1 polymer ?
#
loop_
_entity_poly.entity_id
_entity_poly.type
_entity_poly.pdbx_seq_one_letter_code
_entity_poly.pdbx_strand_id
1 'polypeptide(L)'
;MLLCDACGTGWHLQCLSPPLSAVPPGQWVCPECVKLRREAPVGPEMALPKAAPVLFPNAATRRRDEQAAALDGVRVKRVLYTGQGRQRAKSVVWGTVRYRGALARPHYFLVEWDEGSAEPMGITAVNRLLVTG
;
A
#
# COMPACT_ATOMS: atom_id res chain seq x y z
N MET A 1 -7.41 38.17 -4.55
CA MET A 1 -8.06 37.39 -5.64
C MET A 1 -8.43 36.04 -5.04
N LEU A 2 -9.67 35.59 -5.24
CA LEU A 2 -10.27 34.36 -4.73
C LEU A 2 -10.47 33.40 -5.92
N LEU A 3 -10.15 32.12 -5.75
CA LEU A 3 -10.33 31.11 -6.80
C LEU A 3 -11.59 30.30 -6.52
N CYS A 4 -12.36 30.04 -7.57
CA CYS A 4 -13.49 29.12 -7.51
C CYS A 4 -12.99 27.68 -7.43
N ASP A 5 -13.35 26.93 -6.39
CA ASP A 5 -12.93 25.53 -6.24
C ASP A 5 -13.55 24.59 -7.28
N ALA A 6 -14.65 24.99 -7.92
CA ALA A 6 -15.32 24.19 -8.96
C ALA A 6 -14.77 24.41 -10.39
N CYS A 7 -14.15 25.56 -10.69
CA CYS A 7 -13.71 25.89 -12.06
C CYS A 7 -12.36 26.60 -12.18
N GLY A 8 -11.70 26.92 -11.06
CA GLY A 8 -10.40 27.60 -11.02
C GLY A 8 -10.43 29.07 -11.47
N THR A 9 -11.58 29.63 -11.84
CA THR A 9 -11.68 31.05 -12.26
C THR A 9 -11.42 31.96 -11.08
N GLY A 10 -10.61 33.00 -11.30
CA GLY A 10 -10.29 33.99 -10.27
C GLY A 10 -11.24 35.18 -10.22
N TRP A 11 -11.54 35.63 -9.01
CA TRP A 11 -12.46 36.72 -8.70
C TRP A 11 -11.81 37.71 -7.73
N HIS A 12 -12.00 39.00 -7.94
CA HIS A 12 -11.66 39.99 -6.91
C HIS A 12 -12.77 39.99 -5.84
N LEU A 13 -12.38 40.07 -4.57
CA LEU A 13 -13.32 40.11 -3.44
C LEU A 13 -14.30 41.30 -3.56
N GLN A 14 -13.81 42.44 -4.06
CA GLN A 14 -14.59 43.67 -4.24
C GLN A 14 -15.55 43.62 -5.45
N CYS A 15 -15.30 42.75 -6.42
CA CYS A 15 -16.16 42.61 -7.61
C CYS A 15 -17.33 41.63 -7.37
N LEU A 16 -17.40 41.00 -6.20
CA LEU A 16 -18.51 40.14 -5.82
C LEU A 16 -19.71 40.99 -5.38
N SER A 17 -20.92 40.42 -5.47
CA SER A 17 -22.15 41.05 -5.01
C SER A 17 -22.86 40.11 -4.02
N PRO A 18 -22.82 40.38 -2.70
CA PRO A 18 -22.14 41.51 -2.06
C PRO A 18 -20.60 41.41 -2.09
N PRO A 19 -19.87 42.54 -2.02
CA PRO A 19 -18.42 42.53 -1.90
C PRO A 19 -17.97 41.82 -0.63
N LEU A 20 -16.91 41.02 -0.71
CA LEU A 20 -16.31 40.34 0.44
C LEU A 20 -15.18 41.18 1.04
N SER A 21 -15.10 41.24 2.36
CA SER A 21 -14.01 41.92 3.09
C SER A 21 -12.78 41.04 3.31
N ALA A 22 -12.95 39.71 3.27
CA ALA A 22 -11.88 38.73 3.44
C ALA A 22 -12.21 37.43 2.67
N VAL A 23 -11.19 36.57 2.51
CA VAL A 23 -11.37 35.23 1.92
C VAL A 23 -12.20 34.36 2.89
N PRO A 24 -13.31 33.74 2.44
CA PRO A 24 -14.11 32.87 3.31
C PRO A 24 -13.34 31.59 3.67
N PRO A 25 -13.55 31.02 4.88
CA PRO A 25 -12.99 29.73 5.24
C PRO A 25 -13.69 28.59 4.47
N GLY A 26 -12.95 27.52 4.19
CA GLY A 26 -13.49 26.35 3.51
C GLY A 26 -13.60 26.53 1.99
N GLN A 27 -14.45 25.73 1.36
CA GLN A 27 -14.65 25.75 -0.08
C GLN A 27 -15.51 26.96 -0.51
N TRP A 28 -15.13 27.58 -1.62
CA TRP A 28 -15.87 28.66 -2.24
C TRP A 28 -16.15 28.38 -3.72
N VAL A 29 -17.40 28.60 -4.13
CA VAL A 29 -17.88 28.39 -5.49
C VAL A 29 -18.40 29.72 -6.04
N CYS A 30 -17.97 30.09 -7.24
CA CYS A 30 -18.36 31.37 -7.84
C CYS A 30 -19.85 31.42 -8.22
N PRO A 31 -20.45 32.63 -8.35
CA PRO A 31 -21.86 32.78 -8.67
C PRO A 31 -22.30 32.04 -9.95
N GLU A 32 -21.43 31.98 -10.96
CA GLU A 32 -21.68 31.23 -12.20
C GLU A 32 -21.73 29.72 -11.96
N CYS A 33 -20.81 29.17 -11.17
CA CYS A 33 -20.85 27.76 -10.81
C CYS A 33 -22.06 27.42 -9.91
N VAL A 34 -22.48 28.33 -9.03
CA VAL A 34 -23.72 28.16 -8.24
C VAL A 34 -24.95 28.07 -9.16
N LYS A 35 -25.08 28.98 -10.13
CA LYS A 35 -26.16 28.94 -11.14
C LYS A 35 -26.16 27.65 -11.95
N LEU A 36 -24.96 27.20 -12.34
CA LEU A 36 -24.75 25.99 -13.14
C LEU A 36 -24.76 24.70 -12.29
N ARG A 37 -24.98 24.79 -10.97
CA ARG A 37 -24.91 23.67 -10.02
C ARG A 37 -23.62 22.84 -10.15
N ARG A 38 -22.49 23.54 -10.33
CA ARG A 38 -21.17 22.92 -10.30
C ARG A 38 -20.66 22.89 -8.86
N GLU A 39 -20.33 21.70 -8.39
CA GLU A 39 -19.78 21.49 -7.07
C GLU A 39 -18.25 21.55 -7.11
N ALA A 40 -17.64 22.00 -6.02
CA ALA A 40 -16.21 21.83 -5.83
C ALA A 40 -15.92 20.32 -5.73
N PRO A 41 -14.87 19.80 -6.40
CA PRO A 41 -14.47 18.43 -6.19
C PRO A 41 -14.17 18.25 -4.70
N VAL A 42 -14.76 17.24 -4.08
CA VAL A 42 -14.31 16.78 -2.77
C VAL A 42 -12.89 16.30 -3.01
N GLY A 43 -11.91 17.05 -2.51
CA GLY A 43 -10.51 16.66 -2.60
C GLY A 43 -10.38 15.21 -2.09
N PRO A 44 -9.42 14.42 -2.62
CA PRO A 44 -9.22 13.09 -2.09
C PRO A 44 -9.10 13.21 -0.58
N GLU A 45 -9.90 12.41 0.14
CA GLU A 45 -9.70 12.22 1.57
C GLU A 45 -8.19 12.09 1.78
N MET A 46 -7.65 12.87 2.71
CA MET A 46 -6.21 13.03 2.91
C MET A 46 -5.61 11.73 3.45
N ALA A 47 -5.62 10.69 2.62
CA ALA A 47 -5.01 9.42 2.88
C ALA A 47 -3.52 9.71 2.95
N LEU A 48 -2.90 9.33 4.07
CA LEU A 48 -1.45 9.40 4.18
C LEU A 48 -0.88 8.68 2.95
N PRO A 49 0.04 9.31 2.21
CA PRO A 49 0.72 8.63 1.12
C PRO A 49 1.35 7.36 1.68
N LYS A 50 1.24 6.24 0.95
CA LYS A 50 1.98 5.03 1.30
C LYS A 50 3.43 5.43 1.53
N ALA A 51 3.99 5.05 2.68
CA ALA A 51 5.33 5.45 3.07
C ALA A 51 6.29 5.17 1.90
N ALA A 52 7.05 6.20 1.50
CA ALA A 52 7.98 6.09 0.40
C ALA A 52 8.99 4.95 0.68
N PRO A 53 9.44 4.22 -0.36
CA PRO A 53 10.48 3.22 -0.19
C PRO A 53 11.75 3.82 0.44
N VAL A 54 12.29 3.19 1.47
CA VAL A 54 13.54 3.64 2.13
C VAL A 54 14.74 3.27 1.25
N LEU A 55 15.19 4.20 0.41
CA LEU A 55 16.31 4.00 -0.51
C LEU A 55 17.66 3.85 0.21
N PHE A 56 17.84 4.56 1.33
CA PHE A 56 19.05 4.56 2.14
C PHE A 56 18.78 3.92 3.50
N PRO A 57 18.76 2.58 3.60
CA PRO A 57 18.50 1.88 4.86
C PRO A 57 19.61 2.09 5.88
N ASN A 58 19.25 2.09 7.17
CA ASN A 58 20.23 2.00 8.26
C ASN A 58 20.91 0.62 8.30
N ALA A 59 21.94 0.48 9.13
CA ALA A 59 22.72 -0.76 9.23
C ALA A 59 21.87 -1.99 9.60
N ALA A 60 20.92 -1.85 10.53
CA ALA A 60 20.02 -2.93 10.92
C ALA A 60 19.13 -3.40 9.76
N THR A 61 18.66 -2.47 8.94
CA THR A 61 17.84 -2.80 7.76
C THR A 61 18.67 -3.44 6.67
N ARG A 62 19.89 -2.96 6.40
CA ARG A 62 20.82 -3.61 5.46
C ARG A 62 21.10 -5.07 5.84
N ARG A 63 21.35 -5.35 7.12
CA ARG A 63 21.53 -6.73 7.61
C ARG A 63 20.31 -7.61 7.35
N ARG A 64 19.10 -7.07 7.49
CA ARG A 64 17.86 -7.80 7.15
C ARG A 64 17.72 -8.00 5.64
N ASP A 65 18.07 -7.00 4.83
CA ASP A 65 18.03 -7.08 3.37
C ASP A 65 19.01 -8.18 2.88
N GLU A 66 20.22 -8.24 3.44
CA GLU A 66 21.24 -9.28 3.19
C GLU A 66 20.78 -10.66 3.65
N GLN A 67 20.22 -10.76 4.86
CA GLN A 67 19.62 -12.01 5.35
C GLN A 67 18.51 -12.50 4.41
N ALA A 68 17.68 -11.59 3.89
CA ALA A 68 16.63 -11.95 2.95
C ALA A 68 17.21 -12.45 1.63
N ALA A 69 18.19 -11.75 1.06
CA ALA A 69 18.85 -12.16 -0.18
C ALA A 69 19.48 -13.55 -0.06
N ALA A 70 20.06 -13.88 1.10
CA ALA A 70 20.66 -15.19 1.35
C ALA A 70 19.65 -16.36 1.40
N LEU A 71 18.35 -16.09 1.50
CA LEU A 71 17.29 -17.09 1.49
C LEU A 71 16.72 -17.35 0.07
N ASP A 72 17.20 -16.65 -0.96
CA ASP A 72 16.75 -16.87 -2.33
C ASP A 72 17.06 -18.30 -2.80
N GLY A 73 16.10 -18.92 -3.48
CA GLY A 73 16.20 -20.29 -4.00
C GLY A 73 16.08 -21.39 -2.95
N VAL A 74 16.00 -21.06 -1.66
CA VAL A 74 15.82 -22.05 -0.60
C VAL A 74 14.46 -22.73 -0.74
N ARG A 75 14.42 -24.06 -0.52
CA ARG A 75 13.17 -24.83 -0.47
C ARG A 75 12.57 -24.83 0.93
N VAL A 76 11.27 -24.56 1.01
CA VAL A 76 10.47 -24.58 2.24
C VAL A 76 9.35 -25.59 2.12
N LYS A 77 8.84 -26.08 3.26
CA LYS A 77 7.67 -26.96 3.29
C LYS A 77 6.58 -26.41 4.20
N ARG A 78 5.32 -26.56 3.79
CA ARG A 78 4.15 -26.35 4.65
C ARG A 78 3.39 -27.66 4.82
N VAL A 79 2.87 -27.87 6.03
CA VAL A 79 2.00 -28.99 6.33
C VAL A 79 0.56 -28.50 6.26
N LEU A 80 -0.23 -29.11 5.39
CA LEU A 80 -1.66 -28.89 5.30
C LEU A 80 -2.39 -30.07 5.93
N TYR A 81 -3.56 -29.79 6.49
CA TYR A 81 -4.45 -30.80 7.03
C TYR A 81 -5.79 -30.68 6.33
N THR A 82 -6.17 -31.69 5.57
CA THR A 82 -7.43 -31.75 4.83
C THR A 82 -8.38 -32.75 5.48
N GLY A 83 -9.68 -32.48 5.44
CA GLY A 83 -10.71 -33.31 6.10
C GLY A 83 -11.04 -32.91 7.55
N GLN A 84 -12.04 -33.56 8.13
CA GLN A 84 -12.56 -33.26 9.48
C GLN A 84 -12.52 -34.49 10.41
N GLY A 85 -12.34 -34.24 11.71
CA GLY A 85 -12.37 -35.27 12.74
C GLY A 85 -11.32 -36.39 12.54
N ARG A 86 -11.77 -37.65 12.54
CA ARG A 86 -10.91 -38.83 12.36
C ARG A 86 -10.35 -38.99 10.93
N GLN A 87 -10.90 -38.28 9.93
CA GLN A 87 -10.47 -38.34 8.53
C GLN A 87 -9.51 -37.20 8.16
N ARG A 88 -8.78 -36.65 9.13
CA ARG A 88 -7.81 -35.57 8.89
C ARG A 88 -6.55 -36.12 8.21
N ALA A 89 -6.43 -35.93 6.91
CA ALA A 89 -5.24 -36.29 6.15
C ALA A 89 -4.19 -35.19 6.28
N LYS A 90 -2.93 -35.59 6.47
CA LYS A 90 -1.76 -34.69 6.48
C LYS A 90 -1.13 -34.71 5.10
N SER A 91 -1.03 -33.54 4.46
CA SER A 91 -0.26 -33.37 3.22
C SER A 91 0.89 -32.40 3.44
N VAL A 92 2.00 -32.61 2.74
CA VAL A 92 3.17 -31.74 2.77
C VAL A 92 3.32 -31.13 1.38
N VAL A 93 3.41 -29.82 1.33
CA VAL A 93 3.60 -29.06 0.10
C VAL A 93 4.94 -28.37 0.19
N TRP A 94 5.76 -28.55 -0.84
CA TRP A 94 7.02 -27.85 -0.98
C TRP A 94 6.87 -26.57 -1.79
N GLY A 95 7.72 -25.60 -1.52
CA GLY A 95 7.82 -24.37 -2.29
C GLY A 95 9.25 -23.86 -2.36
N THR A 96 9.48 -22.92 -3.27
CA THR A 96 10.76 -22.26 -3.51
C THR A 96 10.64 -20.79 -3.17
N VAL A 97 11.56 -20.28 -2.36
CA VAL A 97 11.60 -18.87 -1.97
C VAL A 97 12.22 -18.06 -3.12
N ARG A 98 11.50 -17.04 -3.63
CA ARG A 98 12.03 -16.07 -4.61
C ARG A 98 12.18 -14.70 -4.00
N TYR A 99 13.40 -14.19 -3.91
CA TYR A 99 13.70 -12.86 -3.41
C TYR A 99 13.28 -11.77 -4.40
N ARG A 100 12.57 -10.76 -3.90
CA ARG A 100 12.02 -9.64 -4.70
C ARG A 100 12.81 -8.34 -4.54
N GLY A 101 13.95 -8.36 -3.87
CA GLY A 101 14.76 -7.17 -3.62
C GLY A 101 14.45 -6.46 -2.31
N ALA A 102 15.38 -5.60 -1.88
CA ALA A 102 15.30 -4.87 -0.61
C ALA A 102 14.09 -3.92 -0.58
N LEU A 103 13.61 -3.41 -1.72
CA LEU A 103 12.46 -2.51 -1.76
C LEU A 103 11.12 -3.22 -1.51
N ALA A 104 11.08 -4.56 -1.51
CA ALA A 104 9.87 -5.34 -1.25
C ALA A 104 9.51 -5.51 0.24
N ARG A 105 10.23 -4.84 1.15
CA ARG A 105 9.94 -4.83 2.59
C ARG A 105 8.47 -4.54 2.91
N PRO A 106 7.86 -5.24 3.88
CA PRO A 106 8.44 -6.33 4.68
C PRO A 106 8.34 -7.71 3.99
N HIS A 107 7.67 -7.81 2.84
CA HIS A 107 7.42 -9.04 2.09
C HIS A 107 8.52 -9.27 1.04
N TYR A 108 9.73 -9.55 1.52
CA TYR A 108 10.92 -9.76 0.70
C TYR A 108 10.76 -10.85 -0.35
N PHE A 109 9.82 -11.78 -0.18
CA PHE A 109 9.73 -12.98 -1.00
C PHE A 109 8.39 -13.12 -1.70
N LEU A 110 8.41 -13.80 -2.84
CA LEU A 110 7.28 -14.55 -3.36
C LEU A 110 7.64 -16.03 -3.22
N VAL A 111 6.93 -16.78 -2.38
CA VAL A 111 7.14 -18.23 -2.27
C VAL A 111 6.27 -18.91 -3.32
N GLU A 112 6.90 -19.62 -4.24
CA GLU A 112 6.26 -20.40 -5.30
C GLU A 112 6.09 -21.85 -4.83
N TRP A 113 4.86 -22.29 -4.63
CA TRP A 113 4.55 -23.64 -4.17
C TRP A 113 4.42 -24.61 -5.35
N ASP A 114 4.83 -25.86 -5.16
CA ASP A 114 4.82 -26.90 -6.20
C ASP A 114 3.40 -27.21 -6.74
N GLU A 115 2.36 -26.86 -5.97
CA GLU A 115 0.96 -26.94 -6.39
C GLU A 115 0.49 -25.78 -7.30
N GLY A 116 1.41 -24.86 -7.63
CA GLY A 116 1.18 -23.72 -8.52
C GLY A 116 0.72 -22.42 -7.84
N SER A 117 0.51 -22.43 -6.52
CA SER A 117 0.17 -21.20 -5.77
C SER A 117 1.41 -20.36 -5.47
N ALA A 118 1.26 -19.05 -5.32
CA ALA A 118 2.35 -18.15 -4.96
C ALA A 118 1.91 -17.13 -3.91
N GLU A 119 2.70 -16.92 -2.87
CA GLU A 119 2.32 -16.08 -1.72
C GLU A 119 3.46 -15.15 -1.30
N PRO A 120 3.18 -13.85 -1.05
CA PRO A 120 4.19 -12.93 -0.54
C PRO A 120 4.52 -13.24 0.92
N MET A 121 5.80 -13.31 1.25
CA MET A 121 6.27 -13.64 2.61
C MET A 121 7.43 -12.74 3.06
N GLY A 122 7.51 -12.54 4.37
CA GLY A 122 8.67 -11.93 5.03
C GLY A 122 9.62 -12.98 5.61
N ILE A 123 10.79 -12.52 6.09
CA ILE A 123 11.84 -13.36 6.68
C ILE A 123 11.31 -14.27 7.79
N THR A 124 10.51 -13.74 8.71
CA THR A 124 9.97 -14.53 9.84
C THR A 124 9.08 -15.68 9.38
N ALA A 125 8.27 -15.47 8.34
CA ALA A 125 7.39 -16.51 7.81
C ALA A 125 8.20 -17.61 7.12
N VAL A 126 9.17 -17.24 6.28
CA VAL A 126 10.08 -18.19 5.62
C VAL A 126 10.88 -19.00 6.64
N ASN A 127 11.48 -18.34 7.64
CA ASN A 127 12.25 -19.01 8.68
C ASN A 127 11.40 -20.03 9.46
N ARG A 128 10.13 -19.72 9.73
CA ARG A 128 9.23 -20.67 10.38
C ARG A 128 9.07 -21.93 9.53
N LEU A 129 8.88 -21.79 8.22
CA LEU A 129 8.71 -22.92 7.30
C LEU A 129 9.97 -23.81 7.21
N LEU A 130 11.17 -23.22 7.33
CA LEU A 130 12.44 -23.96 7.37
C LEU A 130 12.59 -24.83 8.62
N VAL A 131 12.06 -24.38 9.77
CA VAL A 131 12.22 -25.07 11.06
C VAL A 131 11.15 -26.14 11.28
N THR A 132 10.02 -26.11 10.58
CA THR A 132 8.94 -27.13 10.66
C THR A 132 9.31 -28.52 10.09
N GLY A 133 10.56 -28.95 10.26
CA GLY A 133 11.18 -30.23 9.91
C GLY A 133 10.50 -31.43 10.53
#